data_AF-A0A7S4K3Z0-F1
#
_entry.id   AF-A0A7S4K3Z0-F1
#
_cell.length_a   1.000
_cell.length_b   1.000
_cell.length_c   1.000
_cell.angle_alpha   90.00
_cell.angle_beta   90.00
_cell.angle_gamma   90.00
#
_symmetry.space_group_name_H-M   'P 1'
#
loop_
_entity.id
_entity.type
_entity.pdbx_description
1 polymer ?
#
loop_
_entity_poly.entity_id
_entity_poly.type
_entity_poly.pdbx_seq_one_letter_code
_entity_poly.pdbx_strand_id
1 'polypeptide(L)'
;KGEEGGKGKGERDGKDNKSLPYSFLAPIFTLFHNYIIRTQYLDTELEYIDLPSRLIIRQTTIDLLLALHANPKLIVTHLLSLPFESPHFHVVVETLLGELLRLPSPRVHEMVCSAVLINLCKGHAQVPPILAECIDRVFLDVHHMDRECADRFTQWFALHLSNFQFQWGWSSWEFALENQDKHRFRLAFMSEVITKLCRLSYCERVRDTLPEEFRFLLTVVSTASLSDATRRLVALGGGGREGVGGEEGISTEAGNLMSDVKDVFGFMAKKLGAEDLVERLRVEVDVGLHVKVLTLSVLNFGTKSLSHLVANIDRYLPALLKLVVDSDDRGVVLDCIDAMWRKSPQHQVFLCDKFLHLGVIDNFSIVNWVFSQDENENFTDAYLWEILNNTIKQTLDRLTTLQQLKREAERKAEGWGVGGEEEMGNGDMEKKTEDAREEVKRLSGEIESATVEKKQLLLVIFQRFTISINNHLEKYEAEQIERKEREAKEKEEQENHKKSDNDEEMGDEEKEKEKEK
;
A
#
# COMPACT_ATOMS: atom_id res chain seq x y z
N LYS A 1 -5.72 -13.15 -75.22
CA LYS A 1 -7.11 -13.66 -75.19
C LYS A 1 -7.51 -13.69 -73.73
N GLY A 2 -8.29 -12.80 -73.12
CA GLY A 2 -9.20 -11.70 -73.46
C GLY A 2 -9.89 -11.42 -72.10
N GLU A 3 -9.87 -10.19 -71.57
CA GLU A 3 -11.04 -9.29 -71.45
C GLU A 3 -12.36 -10.02 -71.10
N GLU A 4 -13.25 -9.57 -70.22
CA GLU A 4 -13.39 -8.48 -69.25
C GLU A 4 -14.73 -8.80 -68.53
N GLY A 5 -14.99 -8.22 -67.36
CA GLY A 5 -16.37 -7.97 -66.93
C GLY A 5 -16.78 -8.54 -65.58
N GLY A 6 -16.97 -7.66 -64.58
CA GLY A 6 -17.72 -7.97 -63.37
C GLY A 6 -17.40 -7.08 -62.18
N LYS A 7 -17.68 -5.78 -62.27
CA LYS A 7 -17.68 -4.85 -61.13
C LYS A 7 -18.73 -5.29 -60.11
N GLY A 8 -18.29 -5.69 -58.92
CA GLY A 8 -19.11 -5.75 -57.71
C GLY A 8 -18.49 -4.88 -56.64
N LYS A 9 -19.01 -3.66 -56.46
CA LYS A 9 -18.73 -2.82 -55.28
C LYS A 9 -19.26 -3.57 -54.05
N GLY A 10 -18.35 -4.08 -53.23
CA GLY A 10 -18.63 -4.45 -51.85
C GLY A 10 -17.81 -3.53 -50.96
N GLU A 11 -18.45 -2.49 -50.43
CA GLU A 11 -17.99 -1.81 -49.22
C GLU A 11 -17.84 -2.89 -48.15
N ARG A 12 -16.60 -3.31 -47.87
CA ARG A 12 -16.30 -3.98 -46.62
C ARG A 12 -16.13 -2.88 -45.60
N ASP A 13 -17.23 -2.62 -44.89
CA ASP A 13 -17.22 -1.97 -43.59
C ASP A 13 -16.00 -2.43 -42.79
N GLY A 14 -15.25 -1.45 -42.31
CA GLY A 14 -14.07 -1.63 -41.48
C GLY A 14 -14.43 -2.33 -40.18
N LYS A 15 -14.47 -3.67 -40.23
CA LYS A 15 -14.46 -4.51 -39.06
C LYS A 15 -13.06 -4.48 -38.44
N ASP A 16 -12.99 -3.90 -37.26
CA ASP A 16 -12.11 -4.31 -36.18
C ASP A 16 -10.63 -4.45 -36.54
N ASN A 17 -9.96 -3.32 -36.75
CA ASN A 17 -8.52 -3.26 -36.53
C ASN A 17 -8.24 -3.29 -35.02
N LYS A 18 -8.60 -4.39 -34.36
CA LYS A 18 -8.13 -4.69 -33.00
C LYS A 18 -6.64 -4.97 -33.13
N SER A 19 -5.82 -3.95 -32.87
CA SER A 19 -4.38 -4.12 -32.68
C SER A 19 -4.15 -5.33 -31.78
N LEU A 20 -3.45 -6.34 -32.28
CA LEU A 20 -2.96 -7.44 -31.45
C LEU A 20 -2.24 -6.80 -30.24
N PRO A 21 -2.60 -7.15 -29.00
CA PRO A 21 -1.93 -6.55 -27.85
C PRO A 21 -0.47 -7.02 -27.86
N TYR A 22 0.46 -6.12 -28.15
CA TYR A 22 1.88 -6.36 -27.92
C TYR A 22 2.08 -6.60 -26.42
N SER A 23 2.90 -7.61 -26.09
CA SER A 23 3.28 -7.86 -24.70
C SER A 23 4.12 -6.69 -24.18
N PHE A 24 3.86 -6.25 -22.94
CA PHE A 24 4.72 -5.30 -22.26
C PHE A 24 6.14 -5.86 -22.14
N LEU A 25 7.12 -5.05 -22.56
CA LEU A 25 8.53 -5.33 -22.30
C LEU A 25 8.75 -5.18 -20.79
N ALA A 26 9.09 -6.27 -20.12
CA ALA A 26 9.49 -6.25 -18.71
C ALA A 26 11.01 -6.36 -18.61
N PRO A 27 11.65 -5.57 -17.73
CA PRO A 27 13.09 -5.69 -17.49
C PRO A 27 13.43 -7.08 -16.94
N ILE A 28 14.63 -7.57 -17.27
CA ILE A 28 15.14 -8.84 -16.75
C ILE A 28 15.73 -8.59 -15.36
N PHE A 29 15.06 -9.08 -14.33
CA PHE A 29 15.59 -9.08 -12.96
C PHE A 29 16.86 -9.93 -12.86
N THR A 30 17.96 -9.34 -12.37
CA THR A 30 19.27 -10.00 -12.26
C THR A 30 19.95 -9.59 -10.96
N LEU A 31 20.33 -10.56 -10.13
CA LEU A 31 21.11 -10.37 -8.90
C LEU A 31 22.54 -10.88 -9.08
N PHE A 32 22.70 -11.93 -9.88
CA PHE A 32 24.00 -12.52 -10.19
C PHE A 32 24.45 -12.05 -11.56
N HIS A 33 25.27 -11.00 -11.60
CA HIS A 33 25.97 -10.59 -12.81
C HIS A 33 27.07 -11.61 -13.12
N ASN A 34 27.16 -12.08 -14.36
CA ASN A 34 28.20 -13.00 -14.80
C ASN A 34 29.58 -12.44 -14.42
N TYR A 35 30.37 -13.24 -13.71
CA TYR A 35 31.82 -13.43 -13.77
C TYR A 35 32.44 -13.77 -12.41
N ILE A 36 31.88 -13.34 -11.28
CA ILE A 36 32.35 -13.78 -9.95
C ILE A 36 31.19 -13.64 -8.97
N ILE A 37 30.61 -14.75 -8.51
CA ILE A 37 29.79 -14.74 -7.29
C ILE A 37 30.79 -14.81 -6.13
N ARG A 38 31.27 -13.65 -5.66
CA ARG A 38 31.94 -13.56 -4.36
C ARG A 38 30.86 -13.58 -3.30
N THR A 39 30.57 -14.76 -2.78
CA THR A 39 29.74 -14.86 -1.59
C THR A 39 30.60 -14.49 -0.38
N GLN A 40 30.02 -13.83 0.62
CA GLN A 40 30.70 -13.52 1.89
C GLN A 40 30.82 -14.77 2.78
N TYR A 41 30.14 -15.86 2.39
CA TYR A 41 29.90 -17.05 3.20
C TYR A 41 30.51 -18.34 2.62
N LEU A 42 31.01 -18.31 1.38
CA LEU A 42 31.76 -19.38 0.73
C LEU A 42 32.97 -18.73 0.02
N ASP A 43 34.18 -19.11 0.42
CA ASP A 43 35.48 -18.78 -0.21
C ASP A 43 35.64 -19.36 -1.64
N THR A 44 34.56 -19.82 -2.27
CA THR A 44 34.57 -20.44 -3.60
C THR A 44 34.01 -19.48 -4.64
N GLU A 45 34.82 -19.10 -5.63
CA GLU A 45 34.34 -18.55 -6.89
C GLU A 45 33.32 -19.56 -7.48
N LEU A 46 32.04 -19.21 -7.51
CA LEU A 46 31.04 -20.09 -8.11
C LEU A 46 31.31 -20.24 -9.60
N GLU A 47 31.30 -21.49 -10.07
CA GLU A 47 31.49 -21.85 -11.47
C GLU A 47 30.52 -21.10 -12.39
N TYR A 48 31.06 -20.68 -13.54
CA TYR A 48 30.36 -19.94 -14.57
C TYR A 48 29.21 -20.78 -15.18
N ILE A 49 27.98 -20.26 -15.12
CA ILE A 49 26.86 -20.77 -15.94
C ILE A 49 26.86 -19.99 -17.26
N ASP A 50 27.00 -20.71 -18.38
CA ASP A 50 26.93 -20.09 -19.70
C ASP A 50 25.57 -19.45 -19.99
N LEU A 51 25.58 -18.40 -20.82
CA LEU A 51 24.37 -17.64 -21.13
C LEU A 51 23.22 -18.52 -21.69
N PRO A 52 23.44 -19.43 -22.66
CA PRO A 52 22.42 -20.39 -23.09
C PRO A 52 21.80 -21.19 -21.95
N SER A 53 22.61 -21.83 -21.11
CA SER A 53 22.12 -22.60 -19.96
C SER A 53 21.31 -21.74 -19.00
N ARG A 54 21.79 -20.53 -18.69
CA ARG A 54 21.07 -19.57 -17.83
C ARG A 54 19.69 -19.21 -18.41
N LEU A 55 19.61 -18.94 -19.71
CA LEU A 55 18.36 -18.61 -20.38
C LEU A 55 17.39 -19.79 -20.39
N ILE A 56 17.88 -21.02 -20.61
CA ILE A 56 17.06 -22.22 -20.61
C ILE A 56 16.51 -22.50 -19.19
N ILE A 57 17.35 -22.43 -18.16
CA ILE A 57 16.93 -22.61 -16.75
C ILE A 57 15.87 -21.58 -16.38
N ARG A 58 16.09 -20.31 -16.73
CA ARG A 58 15.15 -19.22 -16.47
C ARG A 58 13.81 -19.46 -17.16
N GLN A 59 13.83 -19.73 -18.47
CA GLN A 59 12.60 -19.95 -19.22
C GLN A 59 11.85 -21.19 -18.73
N THR A 60 12.57 -22.28 -18.42
CA THR A 60 11.98 -23.51 -17.87
C THR A 60 11.32 -23.25 -16.51
N THR A 61 11.97 -22.47 -15.64
CA THR A 61 11.38 -22.09 -14.35
C THR A 61 10.09 -21.29 -14.53
N ILE A 62 10.08 -20.33 -15.45
CA ILE A 62 8.88 -19.52 -15.77
C ILE A 62 7.77 -20.40 -16.35
N ASP A 63 8.10 -21.30 -17.28
CA ASP A 63 7.13 -22.20 -17.92
C ASP A 63 6.49 -23.14 -16.90
N LEU A 64 7.28 -23.67 -15.95
CA LEU A 64 6.77 -24.49 -14.85
C LEU A 64 5.82 -23.70 -13.95
N LEU A 65 6.16 -22.45 -13.60
CA LEU A 65 5.25 -21.58 -12.84
C LEU A 65 3.94 -21.37 -13.58
N LEU A 66 3.98 -21.03 -14.87
CA LEU A 66 2.79 -20.75 -15.66
C LEU A 66 1.91 -21.99 -15.84
N ALA A 67 2.52 -23.13 -16.19
CA ALA A 67 1.81 -24.37 -16.49
C ALA A 67 1.25 -25.06 -15.23
N LEU A 68 1.95 -24.97 -14.09
CA LEU A 68 1.66 -25.75 -12.90
C LEU A 68 1.36 -24.90 -11.66
N HIS A 69 0.99 -23.62 -11.82
CA HIS A 69 0.71 -22.70 -10.70
C HIS A 69 -0.30 -23.23 -9.68
N ALA A 70 -1.23 -24.08 -10.10
CA ALA A 70 -2.21 -24.74 -9.23
C ALA A 70 -1.59 -25.79 -8.28
N ASN A 71 -0.37 -26.28 -8.56
CA ASN A 71 0.32 -27.29 -7.75
C ASN A 71 1.80 -26.92 -7.51
N PRO A 72 2.09 -26.06 -6.51
CA PRO A 72 3.45 -25.65 -6.15
C PRO A 72 4.39 -26.81 -5.82
N LYS A 73 3.89 -27.90 -5.24
CA LYS A 73 4.71 -29.07 -4.89
C LYS A 73 5.25 -29.76 -6.13
N LEU A 74 4.43 -29.88 -7.18
CA LEU A 74 4.86 -30.48 -8.44
C LEU A 74 5.90 -29.61 -9.15
N ILE A 75 5.76 -28.28 -9.09
CA ILE A 75 6.79 -27.33 -9.56
C ILE A 75 8.12 -27.62 -8.86
N VAL A 76 8.11 -27.74 -7.53
CA VAL A 76 9.34 -28.06 -6.76
C VAL A 76 9.95 -29.37 -7.20
N THR A 77 9.16 -30.44 -7.37
CA THR A 77 9.67 -31.73 -7.86
C THR A 77 10.41 -31.58 -9.20
N HIS A 78 9.83 -30.84 -10.14
CA HIS A 78 10.45 -30.62 -11.45
C HIS A 78 11.71 -29.75 -11.37
N LEU A 79 11.68 -28.68 -10.56
CA LEU A 79 12.84 -27.80 -10.35
C LEU A 79 14.03 -28.53 -9.70
N LEU A 80 13.77 -29.47 -8.78
CA LEU A 80 14.82 -30.31 -8.17
C LEU A 80 15.36 -31.36 -9.14
N SER A 81 14.60 -31.74 -10.17
CA SER A 81 14.99 -32.73 -11.17
C SER A 81 15.63 -32.14 -12.44
N LEU A 82 15.96 -30.84 -12.43
CA LEU A 82 16.51 -30.17 -13.59
C LEU A 82 17.87 -30.79 -13.98
N PRO A 83 18.12 -31.08 -15.28
CA PRO A 83 19.33 -31.77 -15.74
C PRO A 83 20.51 -30.80 -15.91
N PHE A 84 20.79 -29.95 -14.91
CA PHE A 84 21.90 -29.01 -14.93
C PHE A 84 22.82 -29.23 -13.73
N GLU A 85 24.13 -29.09 -13.95
CA GLU A 85 25.10 -29.11 -12.84
C GLU A 85 24.93 -27.87 -11.95
N SER A 86 25.48 -27.92 -10.73
CA SER A 86 25.54 -26.73 -9.89
C SER A 86 26.37 -25.65 -10.61
N PRO A 87 26.04 -24.35 -10.51
CA PRO A 87 25.16 -23.73 -9.53
C PRO A 87 23.74 -23.34 -10.01
N HIS A 88 23.05 -24.20 -10.79
CA HIS A 88 21.73 -23.89 -11.38
C HIS A 88 20.66 -23.36 -10.39
N PHE A 89 20.70 -23.75 -9.11
CA PHE A 89 19.77 -23.25 -8.08
C PHE A 89 19.84 -21.72 -7.89
N HIS A 90 20.97 -21.06 -8.16
CA HIS A 90 21.08 -19.60 -8.11
C HIS A 90 20.19 -18.95 -9.16
N VAL A 91 20.19 -19.51 -10.38
CA VAL A 91 19.35 -19.04 -11.49
C VAL A 91 17.88 -19.32 -11.20
N VAL A 92 17.55 -20.48 -10.62
CA VAL A 92 16.17 -20.82 -10.23
C VAL A 92 15.65 -19.85 -9.17
N VAL A 93 16.40 -19.62 -8.09
CA VAL A 93 16.01 -18.69 -7.01
C VAL A 93 15.91 -17.25 -7.53
N GLU A 94 16.88 -16.78 -8.31
CA GLU A 94 16.82 -15.45 -8.93
C GLU A 94 15.61 -15.31 -9.85
N THR A 95 15.27 -16.35 -10.62
CA THR A 95 14.12 -16.34 -11.52
C THR A 95 12.81 -16.27 -10.74
N LEU A 96 12.69 -17.04 -9.65
CA LEU A 96 11.50 -17.02 -8.79
C LEU A 96 11.30 -15.65 -8.11
N LEU A 97 12.38 -15.05 -7.60
CA LEU A 97 12.34 -13.68 -7.07
C LEU A 97 12.02 -12.66 -8.18
N GLY A 98 12.59 -12.84 -9.37
CA GLY A 98 12.29 -11.97 -10.51
C GLY A 98 10.84 -12.02 -10.97
N GLU A 99 10.19 -13.19 -10.93
CA GLU A 99 8.77 -13.32 -11.25
C GLU A 99 7.86 -12.78 -10.14
N LEU A 100 8.28 -12.89 -8.87
CA LEU A 100 7.62 -12.24 -7.73
C LEU A 100 7.68 -10.70 -7.84
N LEU A 101 8.83 -10.16 -8.24
CA LEU A 101 9.11 -8.72 -8.32
C LEU A 101 8.86 -8.14 -9.72
N ARG A 102 8.15 -8.86 -10.58
CA ARG A 102 7.93 -8.47 -11.98
C ARG A 102 6.99 -7.27 -12.09
N LEU A 103 7.42 -6.22 -12.79
CA LEU A 103 6.56 -5.08 -13.15
C LEU A 103 5.89 -5.29 -14.52
N PRO A 104 4.66 -4.77 -14.74
CA PRO A 104 3.81 -4.06 -13.77
C PRO A 104 3.16 -4.99 -12.74
N SER A 105 2.98 -6.27 -13.06
CA SER A 105 2.43 -7.27 -12.14
C SER A 105 3.10 -8.64 -12.34
N PRO A 106 3.12 -9.50 -11.30
CA PRO A 106 3.52 -10.89 -11.43
C PRO A 106 2.66 -11.63 -12.47
N ARG A 107 3.22 -12.62 -13.18
CA ARG A 107 2.46 -13.44 -14.14
C ARG A 107 1.55 -14.47 -13.46
N VAL A 108 1.97 -14.92 -12.27
CA VAL A 108 1.24 -15.84 -11.39
C VAL A 108 1.05 -15.16 -10.04
N HIS A 109 0.02 -15.55 -9.31
CA HIS A 109 -0.24 -14.99 -7.98
C HIS A 109 0.98 -15.17 -7.06
N GLU A 110 1.36 -14.14 -6.31
CA GLU A 110 2.60 -14.07 -5.50
C GLU A 110 2.73 -15.22 -4.49
N MET A 111 1.59 -15.67 -3.95
CA MET A 111 1.49 -16.86 -3.08
C MET A 111 2.02 -18.14 -3.74
N VAL A 112 1.93 -18.29 -5.06
CA VAL A 112 2.49 -19.43 -5.80
C VAL A 112 4.02 -19.39 -5.72
N CYS A 113 4.63 -18.27 -6.09
CA CYS A 113 6.09 -18.09 -5.99
C CYS A 113 6.57 -18.26 -4.54
N SER A 114 5.83 -17.71 -3.58
CA SER A 114 6.10 -17.85 -2.15
C SER A 114 6.10 -19.31 -1.72
N ALA A 115 5.07 -20.07 -2.10
CA ALA A 115 4.96 -21.49 -1.79
C ALA A 115 6.09 -22.29 -2.43
N VAL A 116 6.44 -22.02 -3.69
CA VAL A 116 7.55 -22.70 -4.38
C VAL A 116 8.88 -22.44 -3.67
N LEU A 117 9.20 -21.19 -3.34
CA LEU A 117 10.42 -20.83 -2.62
C LEU A 117 10.50 -21.49 -1.23
N ILE A 118 9.41 -21.47 -0.46
CA ILE A 118 9.35 -22.13 0.86
C ILE A 118 9.56 -23.64 0.74
N ASN A 119 8.91 -24.29 -0.23
CA ASN A 119 9.03 -25.74 -0.41
C ASN A 119 10.41 -26.13 -0.98
N LEU A 120 11.03 -25.31 -1.83
CA LEU A 120 12.40 -25.52 -2.29
C LEU A 120 13.41 -25.44 -1.15
N CYS A 121 13.27 -24.46 -0.25
CA CYS A 121 14.13 -24.34 0.94
C CYS A 121 14.04 -25.58 1.85
N LYS A 122 12.84 -26.17 1.97
CA LYS A 122 12.64 -27.43 2.72
C LYS A 122 13.10 -28.66 1.95
N GLY A 123 13.14 -28.59 0.61
CA GLY A 123 13.42 -29.72 -0.27
C GLY A 123 14.91 -29.93 -0.59
N HIS A 124 15.76 -28.92 -0.49
CA HIS A 124 17.17 -29.04 -0.85
C HIS A 124 18.10 -28.13 -0.03
N ALA A 125 19.14 -28.71 0.56
CA ALA A 125 20.02 -28.03 1.52
C ALA A 125 20.83 -26.86 0.95
N GLN A 126 21.09 -26.84 -0.37
CA GLN A 126 21.78 -25.71 -1.02
C GLN A 126 20.88 -24.47 -1.20
N VAL A 127 19.55 -24.61 -1.19
CA VAL A 127 18.64 -23.49 -1.51
C VAL A 127 18.59 -22.42 -0.40
N PRO A 128 18.46 -22.76 0.90
CA PRO A 128 18.41 -21.75 1.96
C PRO A 128 19.59 -20.75 1.97
N PRO A 129 20.88 -21.16 1.89
CA PRO A 129 21.97 -20.19 1.85
C PRO A 129 21.96 -19.31 0.59
N ILE A 130 21.59 -19.86 -0.57
CA ILE A 130 21.43 -19.11 -1.82
C ILE A 130 20.32 -18.05 -1.68
N LEU A 131 19.20 -18.43 -1.07
CA LEU A 131 18.10 -17.50 -0.85
C LEU A 131 18.47 -16.40 0.14
N ALA A 132 19.18 -16.74 1.23
CA ALA A 132 19.67 -15.76 2.19
C ALA A 132 20.60 -14.73 1.51
N GLU A 133 21.52 -15.19 0.65
CA GLU A 133 22.39 -14.31 -0.13
C GLU A 133 21.60 -13.38 -1.07
N CYS A 134 20.59 -13.92 -1.76
CA CYS A 134 19.70 -13.09 -2.59
C CYS A 134 18.99 -12.02 -1.77
N ILE A 135 18.50 -12.36 -0.56
CA ILE A 135 17.83 -11.42 0.34
C ILE A 135 18.80 -10.31 0.77
N ASP A 136 20.03 -10.66 1.15
CA ASP A 136 21.06 -9.70 1.54
C ASP A 136 21.40 -8.74 0.38
N ARG A 137 21.55 -9.25 -0.85
CA ARG A 137 21.80 -8.41 -2.04
C ARG A 137 20.66 -7.42 -2.27
N VAL A 138 19.40 -7.88 -2.21
CA VAL A 138 18.23 -7.01 -2.38
C VAL A 138 18.15 -5.98 -1.25
N PHE A 139 18.43 -6.37 0.00
CA PHE A 139 18.45 -5.45 1.14
C PHE A 139 19.52 -4.36 1.01
N LEU A 140 20.73 -4.74 0.57
CA LEU A 140 21.82 -3.80 0.33
C LEU A 140 21.45 -2.76 -0.74
N ASP A 141 20.72 -3.17 -1.78
CA ASP A 141 20.32 -2.31 -2.90
C ASP A 141 18.89 -1.73 -2.80
N VAL A 142 18.21 -1.88 -1.65
CA VAL A 142 16.79 -1.49 -1.48
C VAL A 142 16.49 -0.02 -1.81
N HIS A 143 17.49 0.86 -1.68
CA HIS A 143 17.40 2.29 -2.01
C HIS A 143 17.23 2.58 -3.51
N HIS A 144 17.62 1.64 -4.39
CA HIS A 144 17.39 1.72 -5.83
C HIS A 144 16.21 0.85 -6.29
N MET A 145 15.56 0.15 -5.37
CA MET A 145 14.45 -0.74 -5.67
C MET A 145 13.18 0.07 -5.91
N ASP A 146 12.44 -0.26 -6.97
CA ASP A 146 11.11 0.31 -7.19
C ASP A 146 10.21 0.05 -5.98
N ARG A 147 9.38 1.03 -5.61
CA ARG A 147 8.54 0.96 -4.41
C ARG A 147 7.60 -0.24 -4.42
N GLU A 148 6.99 -0.54 -5.57
CA GLU A 148 6.09 -1.68 -5.74
C GLU A 148 6.85 -3.00 -5.53
N CYS A 149 8.08 -3.08 -6.02
CA CYS A 149 8.95 -4.24 -5.77
C CYS A 149 9.30 -4.36 -4.28
N ALA A 150 9.67 -3.26 -3.62
CA ALA A 150 10.00 -3.25 -2.19
C ALA A 150 8.80 -3.71 -1.33
N ASP A 151 7.58 -3.25 -1.64
CA ASP A 151 6.37 -3.65 -0.92
C ASP A 151 6.06 -5.15 -1.10
N ARG A 152 6.16 -5.69 -2.32
CA ARG A 152 6.05 -7.15 -2.53
C ARG A 152 7.15 -7.93 -1.83
N PHE A 153 8.37 -7.41 -1.83
CA PHE A 153 9.51 -8.08 -1.22
C PHE A 153 9.37 -8.13 0.31
N THR A 154 8.98 -7.04 0.97
CA THR A 154 8.69 -7.03 2.42
C THR A 154 7.55 -7.98 2.77
N GLN A 155 6.47 -8.01 1.98
CA GLN A 155 5.34 -8.92 2.15
C GLN A 155 5.75 -10.39 2.04
N TRP A 156 6.48 -10.73 0.98
CA TRP A 156 7.00 -12.08 0.77
C TRP A 156 7.97 -12.48 1.87
N PHE A 157 8.90 -11.60 2.26
CA PHE A 157 9.91 -11.91 3.24
C PHE A 157 9.29 -12.15 4.62
N ALA A 158 8.33 -11.33 5.05
CA ALA A 158 7.57 -11.57 6.28
C ALA A 158 6.83 -12.92 6.24
N LEU A 159 6.17 -13.25 5.13
CA LEU A 159 5.52 -14.55 4.94
C LEU A 159 6.54 -15.71 5.00
N HIS A 160 7.69 -15.55 4.36
CA HIS A 160 8.78 -16.52 4.38
C HIS A 160 9.25 -16.77 5.82
N LEU A 161 9.62 -15.73 6.56
CA LEU A 161 10.05 -15.83 7.96
C LEU A 161 9.00 -16.48 8.86
N SER A 162 7.70 -16.20 8.66
CA SER A 162 6.63 -16.84 9.43
C SER A 162 6.58 -18.37 9.27
N ASN A 163 7.08 -18.89 8.14
CA ASN A 163 7.20 -20.32 7.86
C ASN A 163 8.49 -20.96 8.42
N PHE A 164 9.44 -20.15 8.89
CA PHE A 164 10.72 -20.55 9.50
C PHE A 164 10.88 -19.97 10.91
N GLN A 165 9.79 -20.01 11.69
CA GLN A 165 9.76 -19.65 13.12
C GLN A 165 10.16 -18.20 13.42
N PHE A 166 9.98 -17.28 12.47
CA PHE A 166 10.28 -15.85 12.62
C PHE A 166 11.77 -15.55 12.88
N GLN A 167 12.65 -16.47 12.49
CA GLN A 167 14.10 -16.33 12.70
C GLN A 167 14.78 -15.76 11.45
N TRP A 168 15.59 -14.74 11.67
CA TRP A 168 16.49 -14.17 10.68
C TRP A 168 17.79 -13.73 11.37
N GLY A 169 18.89 -13.68 10.62
CA GLY A 169 20.19 -13.20 11.11
C GLY A 169 20.23 -11.67 11.24
N TRP A 170 19.32 -11.06 12.01
CA TRP A 170 19.18 -9.59 12.13
C TRP A 170 20.49 -8.87 12.44
N SER A 171 21.38 -9.47 13.22
CA SER A 171 22.68 -8.91 13.56
C SER A 171 23.57 -8.62 12.33
N SER A 172 23.38 -9.33 11.20
CA SER A 172 24.12 -9.01 9.96
C SER A 172 23.76 -7.64 9.39
N TRP A 173 22.62 -7.07 9.80
CA TRP A 173 22.10 -5.78 9.34
C TRP A 173 22.27 -4.65 10.38
N GLU A 174 23.00 -4.89 11.47
CA GLU A 174 23.20 -3.92 12.56
C GLU A 174 23.84 -2.61 12.08
N PHE A 175 24.72 -2.69 11.07
CA PHE A 175 25.31 -1.51 10.42
C PHE A 175 24.27 -0.51 9.89
N ALA A 176 23.05 -0.96 9.59
CA ALA A 176 21.98 -0.09 9.09
C ALA A 176 21.31 0.72 10.21
N LEU A 177 21.56 0.39 11.48
CA LEU A 177 21.13 1.17 12.65
C LEU A 177 22.04 2.40 12.85
N GLU A 178 23.29 2.32 12.39
CA GLU A 178 24.21 3.44 12.37
C GLU A 178 23.83 4.45 11.27
N ASN A 179 23.92 5.75 11.57
CA ASN A 179 23.73 6.83 10.59
C ASN A 179 22.36 6.74 9.87
N GLN A 180 21.29 6.93 10.63
CA GLN A 180 19.90 6.68 10.22
C GLN A 180 19.50 7.40 8.92
N ASP A 181 20.01 8.60 8.67
CA ASP A 181 19.72 9.36 7.45
C ASP A 181 20.20 8.64 6.18
N LYS A 182 21.41 8.08 6.23
CA LYS A 182 22.00 7.33 5.11
C LYS A 182 21.29 6.00 4.88
N HIS A 183 20.78 5.38 5.96
CA HIS A 183 20.18 4.06 5.93
C HIS A 183 18.64 4.08 5.98
N ARG A 184 18.00 5.23 5.75
CA ARG A 184 16.53 5.39 5.90
C ARG A 184 15.71 4.33 5.16
N PHE A 185 16.07 3.96 3.93
CA PHE A 185 15.35 2.95 3.14
C PHE A 185 15.51 1.53 3.71
N ARG A 186 16.68 1.22 4.28
CA ARG A 186 16.95 -0.07 4.95
C ARG A 186 16.21 -0.15 6.28
N LEU A 187 16.19 0.94 7.05
CA LEU A 187 15.40 1.04 8.28
C LEU A 187 13.90 0.91 8.00
N ALA A 188 13.39 1.61 6.97
CA ALA A 188 12.00 1.48 6.52
C ALA A 188 11.67 0.04 6.10
N PHE A 189 12.56 -0.60 5.32
CA PHE A 189 12.40 -2.01 4.95
C PHE A 189 12.28 -2.93 6.16
N MET A 190 13.19 -2.82 7.14
CA MET A 190 13.16 -3.64 8.35
C MET A 190 11.90 -3.36 9.20
N SER A 191 11.55 -2.08 9.39
CA SER A 191 10.34 -1.66 10.10
C SER A 191 9.08 -2.25 9.47
N GLU A 192 8.99 -2.22 8.14
CA GLU A 192 7.85 -2.77 7.40
C GLU A 192 7.79 -4.30 7.52
N VAL A 193 8.92 -5.01 7.40
CA VAL A 193 8.98 -6.46 7.60
C VAL A 193 8.51 -6.82 9.02
N ILE A 194 9.05 -6.15 10.04
CA ILE A 194 8.68 -6.37 11.44
C ILE A 194 7.18 -6.09 11.67
N THR A 195 6.66 -5.01 11.10
CA THR A 195 5.23 -4.66 11.12
C THR A 195 4.37 -5.79 10.55
N LYS A 196 4.76 -6.34 9.40
CA LYS A 196 4.05 -7.46 8.77
C LYS A 196 4.20 -8.77 9.55
N LEU A 197 5.35 -9.03 10.18
CA LEU A 197 5.52 -10.15 11.10
C LEU A 197 4.57 -10.05 12.30
N CYS A 198 4.40 -8.84 12.86
CA CYS A 198 3.43 -8.59 13.91
C CYS A 198 1.99 -8.84 13.45
N ARG A 199 1.62 -8.50 12.19
CA ARG A 199 0.30 -8.84 11.63
C ARG A 199 0.09 -10.36 11.48
N LEU A 200 1.15 -11.11 11.18
CA LEU A 200 1.13 -12.58 11.05
C LEU A 200 1.23 -13.29 12.41
N SER A 201 1.50 -12.57 13.49
CA SER A 201 1.62 -13.12 14.84
C SER A 201 1.14 -12.13 15.90
N TYR A 202 1.80 -12.07 17.05
CA TYR A 202 1.58 -11.05 18.08
C TYR A 202 2.91 -10.40 18.43
N CYS A 203 2.86 -9.12 18.83
CA CYS A 203 4.05 -8.27 18.95
C CYS A 203 5.08 -8.82 19.94
N GLU A 204 4.63 -9.46 21.04
CA GLU A 204 5.53 -10.06 22.03
C GLU A 204 6.38 -11.17 21.41
N ARG A 205 5.79 -12.06 20.60
CA ARG A 205 6.55 -13.14 19.94
C ARG A 205 7.61 -12.59 19.00
N VAL A 206 7.26 -11.58 18.19
CA VAL A 206 8.21 -10.97 17.24
C VAL A 206 9.32 -10.23 18.00
N ARG A 207 8.99 -9.52 19.08
CA ARG A 207 9.98 -8.88 19.95
C ARG A 207 10.97 -9.89 20.53
N ASP A 208 10.50 -11.08 20.88
CA ASP A 208 11.35 -12.12 21.47
C ASP A 208 12.27 -12.80 20.43
N THR A 209 12.01 -12.67 19.13
CA THR A 209 12.93 -13.12 18.06
C THR A 209 13.91 -12.06 17.57
N LEU A 210 13.74 -10.81 18.02
CA LEU A 210 14.60 -9.67 17.65
C LEU A 210 15.70 -9.44 18.69
N PRO A 211 16.94 -9.13 18.25
CA PRO A 211 17.97 -8.56 19.13
C PRO A 211 17.49 -7.24 19.75
N GLU A 212 18.06 -6.85 20.90
CA GLU A 212 17.59 -5.71 21.69
C GLU A 212 17.70 -4.40 20.92
N GLU A 213 18.74 -4.27 20.11
CA GLU A 213 19.09 -3.12 19.29
C GLU A 213 18.02 -2.82 18.23
N PHE A 214 17.25 -3.82 17.80
CA PHE A 214 16.22 -3.67 16.75
C PHE A 214 14.82 -3.43 17.32
N ARG A 215 14.63 -3.54 18.64
CA ARG A 215 13.29 -3.48 19.25
C ARG A 215 12.61 -2.13 19.11
N PHE A 216 13.36 -1.05 18.90
CA PHE A 216 12.77 0.28 18.65
C PHE A 216 12.01 0.35 17.32
N LEU A 217 12.28 -0.56 16.38
CA LEU A 217 11.55 -0.68 15.11
C LEU A 217 10.14 -1.29 15.29
N LEU A 218 9.81 -1.78 16.48
CA LEU A 218 8.45 -2.23 16.81
C LEU A 218 7.54 -1.01 16.99
N THR A 219 7.04 -0.48 15.87
CA THR A 219 6.07 0.63 15.85
C THR A 219 4.65 0.17 16.16
N VAL A 220 4.35 -1.12 15.92
CA VAL A 220 3.02 -1.71 16.14
C VAL A 220 2.87 -2.17 17.59
N VAL A 221 2.04 -1.46 18.34
CA VAL A 221 1.44 -1.97 19.57
C VAL A 221 -0.05 -1.83 19.36
N SER A 222 -0.78 -2.96 19.35
CA SER A 222 -2.25 -3.01 19.21
C SER A 222 -2.92 -2.47 20.48
N THR A 223 -2.71 -1.20 20.81
CA THR A 223 -3.34 -0.50 21.92
C THR A 223 -4.07 0.70 21.35
N ALA A 224 -5.36 0.52 21.05
CA ALA A 224 -6.24 1.66 20.84
C ALA A 224 -6.24 2.53 22.10
N SER A 225 -6.19 3.84 21.92
CA SER A 225 -6.11 4.78 23.04
C SER A 225 -7.13 5.89 22.87
N LEU A 226 -8.28 5.76 23.54
CA LEU A 226 -9.33 6.78 23.49
C LEU A 226 -8.84 8.12 24.05
N SER A 227 -7.95 8.11 25.05
CA SER A 227 -7.35 9.33 25.60
C SER A 227 -6.45 10.05 24.62
N ASP A 228 -5.61 9.31 23.90
CA ASP A 228 -4.74 9.93 22.90
C ASP A 228 -5.56 10.39 21.69
N ALA A 229 -6.58 9.63 21.30
CA ALA A 229 -7.45 9.95 20.18
C ALA A 229 -8.22 11.26 20.42
N THR A 230 -8.87 11.39 21.58
CA THR A 230 -9.64 12.60 21.94
C THR A 230 -8.75 13.83 22.02
N ARG A 231 -7.56 13.72 22.65
CA ARG A 231 -6.59 14.82 22.70
C ARG A 231 -6.15 15.28 21.31
N ARG A 232 -5.87 14.34 20.40
CA ARG A 232 -5.44 14.65 19.03
C ARG A 232 -6.55 15.31 18.22
N LEU A 233 -7.76 14.78 18.27
CA LEU A 233 -8.89 15.33 17.52
C LEU A 233 -9.28 16.74 17.97
N VAL A 234 -9.04 17.07 19.23
CA VAL A 234 -9.21 18.44 19.75
C VAL A 234 -8.07 19.34 19.27
N ALA A 235 -6.83 18.85 19.29
CA ALA A 235 -5.67 19.61 18.81
C ALA A 235 -5.73 19.90 17.29
N LEU A 236 -6.22 18.97 16.49
CA LEU A 236 -6.38 19.12 15.04
C LEU A 236 -7.56 20.04 14.66
N GLY A 237 -8.64 19.99 15.45
CA GLY A 237 -9.89 20.68 15.15
C GLY A 237 -10.03 22.08 15.76
N GLY A 238 -8.93 22.82 15.94
CA GLY A 238 -8.94 24.09 16.65
C GLY A 238 -10.10 25.03 16.26
N GLY A 239 -11.10 25.16 17.15
CA GLY A 239 -12.11 26.21 17.09
C GLY A 239 -13.58 25.79 16.88
N GLY A 240 -14.12 24.88 17.70
CA GLY A 240 -15.57 24.85 17.97
C GLY A 240 -16.04 25.88 19.00
N ARG A 241 -15.09 26.44 19.77
CA ARG A 241 -15.29 27.57 20.68
C ARG A 241 -14.11 28.52 20.54
N GLU A 242 -14.40 29.79 20.28
CA GLU A 242 -13.41 30.86 20.26
C GLU A 242 -12.52 30.80 21.53
N GLY A 243 -11.20 30.74 21.34
CA GLY A 243 -10.23 31.17 22.36
C GLY A 243 -9.56 30.12 23.25
N VAL A 244 -9.13 28.97 22.73
CA VAL A 244 -8.39 27.99 23.55
C VAL A 244 -7.11 27.48 22.86
N GLY A 245 -6.05 28.28 22.93
CA GLY A 245 -4.73 27.98 22.34
C GLY A 245 -3.68 27.46 23.34
N GLY A 246 -4.09 26.83 24.44
CA GLY A 246 -3.17 26.33 25.49
C GLY A 246 -3.40 24.86 25.84
N GLU A 247 -2.34 24.16 26.28
CA GLU A 247 -2.38 22.72 26.64
C GLU A 247 -3.49 22.38 27.66
N GLU A 248 -3.73 23.24 28.64
CA GLU A 248 -4.79 23.06 29.66
C GLU A 248 -6.20 23.02 29.04
N GLY A 249 -6.41 23.84 28.01
CA GLY A 249 -7.68 23.92 27.34
C GLY A 249 -7.95 22.73 26.42
N ILE A 250 -6.92 22.28 25.68
CA ILE A 250 -6.96 21.02 24.92
C ILE A 250 -7.27 19.85 25.86
N SER A 251 -6.63 19.80 27.03
CA SER A 251 -6.87 18.73 28.01
C SER A 251 -8.31 18.74 28.54
N THR A 252 -8.88 19.93 28.77
CA THR A 252 -10.25 20.08 29.28
C THR A 252 -11.27 19.63 28.23
N GLU A 253 -11.12 20.10 26.99
CA GLU A 253 -12.02 19.76 25.89
C GLU A 253 -11.90 18.29 25.48
N ALA A 254 -10.70 17.72 25.51
CA ALA A 254 -10.49 16.28 25.33
C ALA A 254 -11.16 15.46 26.45
N GLY A 255 -11.15 15.96 27.69
CA GLY A 255 -11.87 15.36 28.82
C GLY A 255 -13.39 15.34 28.60
N ASN A 256 -13.96 16.45 28.12
CA ASN A 256 -15.38 16.54 27.79
C ASN A 256 -15.76 15.57 26.68
N LEU A 257 -15.03 15.58 25.57
CA LEU A 257 -15.26 14.66 24.44
C LEU A 257 -15.18 13.19 24.88
N MET A 258 -14.23 12.87 25.76
CA MET A 258 -14.12 11.51 26.30
C MET A 258 -15.33 11.13 27.18
N SER A 259 -15.88 12.09 27.94
CA SER A 259 -17.10 11.86 28.70
C SER A 259 -18.26 11.53 27.77
N ASP A 260 -18.48 12.36 26.75
CA ASP A 260 -19.56 12.16 25.78
C ASP A 260 -19.43 10.79 25.07
N VAL A 261 -18.21 10.41 24.67
CA VAL A 261 -17.94 9.09 24.08
C VAL A 261 -18.26 7.97 25.06
N LYS A 262 -17.92 8.10 26.35
CA LYS A 262 -18.21 7.08 27.36
C LYS A 262 -19.70 6.96 27.63
N ASP A 263 -20.42 8.07 27.64
CA ASP A 263 -21.87 8.09 27.86
C ASP A 263 -22.61 7.43 26.70
N VAL A 264 -22.28 7.82 25.46
CA VAL A 264 -22.82 7.23 24.22
C VAL A 264 -22.46 5.75 24.11
N PHE A 265 -21.20 5.38 24.41
CA PHE A 265 -20.78 3.99 24.51
C PHE A 265 -21.60 3.22 25.55
N GLY A 266 -21.91 3.83 26.70
CA GLY A 266 -22.78 3.26 27.72
C GLY A 266 -24.19 2.96 27.23
N PHE A 267 -24.78 3.83 26.41
CA PHE A 267 -26.08 3.58 25.78
C PHE A 267 -26.01 2.45 24.75
N MET A 268 -24.94 2.40 23.95
CA MET A 268 -24.74 1.32 22.99
C MET A 268 -24.49 -0.03 23.68
N ALA A 269 -23.74 -0.05 24.79
CA ALA A 269 -23.52 -1.25 25.60
C ALA A 269 -24.84 -1.78 26.20
N LYS A 270 -25.80 -0.90 26.51
CA LYS A 270 -27.17 -1.25 26.90
C LYS A 270 -28.06 -1.68 25.73
N LYS A 271 -27.48 -1.83 24.53
CA LYS A 271 -28.17 -2.29 23.33
C LYS A 271 -29.34 -1.38 22.93
N LEU A 272 -29.16 -0.06 23.00
CA LEU A 272 -30.11 0.89 22.43
C LEU A 272 -30.21 0.75 20.89
N GLY A 273 -31.38 1.09 20.32
CA GLY A 273 -31.60 1.13 18.87
C GLY A 273 -30.82 2.27 18.19
N ALA A 274 -30.56 2.14 16.89
CA ALA A 274 -29.82 3.14 16.13
C ALA A 274 -30.58 4.48 16.03
N GLU A 275 -31.91 4.45 15.86
CA GLU A 275 -32.74 5.66 15.77
C GLU A 275 -32.77 6.42 17.11
N ASP A 276 -33.02 5.71 18.20
CA ASP A 276 -33.01 6.29 19.55
C ASP A 276 -31.64 6.91 19.90
N LEU A 277 -30.56 6.31 19.41
CA LEU A 277 -29.21 6.83 19.60
C LEU A 277 -29.01 8.15 18.87
N VAL A 278 -29.49 8.27 17.63
CA VAL A 278 -29.40 9.52 16.85
C VAL A 278 -30.19 10.63 17.53
N GLU A 279 -31.41 10.34 18.02
CA GLU A 279 -32.21 11.35 18.73
C GLU A 279 -31.54 11.80 20.03
N ARG A 280 -30.92 10.89 20.79
CA ARG A 280 -30.15 11.25 21.98
C ARG A 280 -28.92 12.08 21.66
N LEU A 281 -28.13 11.69 20.65
CA LEU A 281 -26.97 12.46 20.20
C LEU A 281 -27.35 13.90 19.87
N ARG A 282 -28.47 14.09 19.16
CA ARG A 282 -28.99 15.42 18.81
C ARG A 282 -29.38 16.29 19.99
N VAL A 283 -29.69 15.70 21.13
CA VAL A 283 -30.11 16.41 22.36
C VAL A 283 -28.94 16.62 23.31
N GLU A 284 -28.10 15.61 23.48
CA GLU A 284 -27.07 15.56 24.54
C GLU A 284 -25.70 16.07 24.08
N VAL A 285 -25.42 16.02 22.77
CA VAL A 285 -24.10 16.36 22.20
C VAL A 285 -24.24 17.57 21.27
N ASP A 286 -23.18 18.37 21.14
CA ASP A 286 -23.16 19.48 20.19
C ASP A 286 -23.17 18.99 18.73
N VAL A 287 -23.81 19.75 17.85
CA VAL A 287 -24.04 19.36 16.44
C VAL A 287 -22.71 19.07 15.71
N GLY A 288 -21.67 19.86 15.98
CA GLY A 288 -20.33 19.65 15.41
C GLY A 288 -19.57 18.44 15.94
N LEU A 289 -20.10 17.75 16.96
CA LEU A 289 -19.45 16.62 17.63
C LEU A 289 -20.20 15.30 17.46
N HIS A 290 -21.42 15.27 16.93
CA HIS A 290 -22.23 14.05 16.79
C HIS A 290 -21.50 12.92 16.06
N VAL A 291 -20.92 13.24 14.90
CA VAL A 291 -20.17 12.26 14.07
C VAL A 291 -18.93 11.77 14.80
N LYS A 292 -18.17 12.68 15.42
CA LYS A 292 -16.95 12.38 16.18
C LYS A 292 -17.25 11.45 17.36
N VAL A 293 -18.24 11.80 18.17
CA VAL A 293 -18.65 11.03 19.36
C VAL A 293 -19.18 9.66 18.96
N LEU A 294 -20.09 9.58 17.98
CA LEU A 294 -20.63 8.30 17.53
C LEU A 294 -19.52 7.39 16.98
N THR A 295 -18.67 7.92 16.10
CA THR A 295 -17.58 7.16 15.47
C THR A 295 -16.62 6.63 16.51
N LEU A 296 -16.09 7.47 17.40
CA LEU A 296 -15.20 7.04 18.48
C LEU A 296 -15.86 6.01 19.40
N SER A 297 -17.14 6.17 19.70
CA SER A 297 -17.87 5.22 20.53
C SER A 297 -18.00 3.84 19.85
N VAL A 298 -18.26 3.81 18.53
CA VAL A 298 -18.28 2.55 17.76
C VAL A 298 -16.89 1.91 17.71
N LEU A 299 -15.86 2.71 17.42
CA LEU A 299 -14.46 2.25 17.38
C LEU A 299 -13.98 1.70 18.73
N ASN A 300 -14.48 2.25 19.84
CA ASN A 300 -14.13 1.80 21.19
C ASN A 300 -14.52 0.34 21.47
N PHE A 301 -15.51 -0.24 20.76
CA PHE A 301 -15.80 -1.68 20.86
C PHE A 301 -14.65 -2.56 20.31
N GLY A 302 -13.84 -2.03 19.40
CA GLY A 302 -12.70 -2.73 18.82
C GLY A 302 -11.50 -2.91 19.76
N THR A 303 -11.47 -2.19 20.87
CA THR A 303 -10.44 -2.38 21.93
C THR A 303 -10.40 -3.81 22.46
N LYS A 304 -11.52 -4.54 22.41
CA LYS A 304 -11.62 -5.93 22.88
C LYS A 304 -11.31 -6.94 21.79
N SER A 305 -11.96 -6.81 20.63
CA SER A 305 -11.72 -7.67 19.46
C SER A 305 -12.32 -7.09 18.19
N LEU A 306 -11.76 -7.48 17.04
CA LEU A 306 -12.30 -7.13 15.73
C LEU A 306 -13.74 -7.64 15.53
N SER A 307 -14.09 -8.82 16.05
CA SER A 307 -15.46 -9.34 15.92
C SER A 307 -16.49 -8.49 16.67
N HIS A 308 -16.12 -7.98 17.85
CA HIS A 308 -16.97 -7.04 18.58
C HIS A 308 -17.12 -5.71 17.84
N LEU A 309 -16.04 -5.22 17.22
CA LEU A 309 -16.08 -4.02 16.39
C LEU A 309 -17.05 -4.18 15.22
N VAL A 310 -16.88 -5.24 14.41
CA VAL A 310 -17.72 -5.50 13.23
C VAL A 310 -19.19 -5.62 13.59
N ALA A 311 -19.51 -6.38 14.63
CA ALA A 311 -20.90 -6.56 15.06
C ALA A 311 -21.56 -5.23 15.47
N ASN A 312 -20.81 -4.30 16.08
CA ASN A 312 -21.36 -2.99 16.45
C ASN A 312 -21.37 -2.01 15.28
N ILE A 313 -20.42 -2.08 14.35
CA ILE A 313 -20.48 -1.33 13.09
C ILE A 313 -21.77 -1.70 12.35
N ASP A 314 -22.04 -2.98 12.12
CA ASP A 314 -23.22 -3.42 11.37
C ASP A 314 -24.53 -3.02 12.08
N ARG A 315 -24.54 -3.10 13.42
CA ARG A 315 -25.70 -2.71 14.24
C ARG A 315 -26.01 -1.21 14.17
N TYR A 316 -24.98 -0.37 14.25
CA TYR A 316 -25.12 1.09 14.30
C TYR A 316 -24.92 1.75 12.93
N LEU A 317 -24.77 0.96 11.86
CA LEU A 317 -24.69 1.44 10.49
C LEU A 317 -25.83 2.41 10.11
N PRO A 318 -27.12 2.18 10.47
CA PRO A 318 -28.17 3.13 10.16
C PRO A 318 -27.96 4.50 10.82
N ALA A 319 -27.41 4.55 12.04
CA ALA A 319 -27.08 5.80 12.71
C ALA A 319 -25.90 6.50 12.04
N LEU A 320 -24.86 5.75 11.67
CA LEU A 320 -23.71 6.26 10.93
C LEU A 320 -24.14 6.87 9.59
N LEU A 321 -24.93 6.17 8.77
CA LEU A 321 -25.40 6.67 7.48
C LEU A 321 -26.36 7.87 7.59
N LYS A 322 -27.07 8.01 8.72
CA LYS A 322 -27.97 9.15 8.97
C LYS A 322 -27.23 10.40 9.43
N LEU A 323 -26.06 10.24 10.08
CA LEU A 323 -25.27 11.35 10.61
C LEU A 323 -24.07 11.72 9.73
N VAL A 324 -23.47 10.76 9.01
CA VAL A 324 -22.34 10.99 8.11
C VAL A 324 -22.90 11.22 6.71
N VAL A 325 -23.11 12.48 6.34
CA VAL A 325 -23.82 12.84 5.11
C VAL A 325 -22.90 13.53 4.10
N ASP A 326 -22.09 14.48 4.56
CA ASP A 326 -21.26 15.30 3.69
C ASP A 326 -19.78 14.83 3.67
N SER A 327 -18.96 15.53 2.88
CA SER A 327 -17.54 15.22 2.76
C SER A 327 -16.75 15.54 4.03
N ASP A 328 -17.20 16.50 4.83
CA ASP A 328 -16.52 16.94 6.05
C ASP A 328 -16.75 15.89 7.15
N ASP A 329 -17.97 15.39 7.28
CA ASP A 329 -18.32 14.26 8.16
C ASP A 329 -17.46 13.02 7.86
N ARG A 330 -17.28 12.70 6.57
CA ARG A 330 -16.44 11.57 6.13
C ARG A 330 -14.97 11.79 6.49
N GLY A 331 -14.48 13.03 6.38
CA GLY A 331 -13.18 13.43 6.88
C GLY A 331 -13.05 13.20 8.39
N VAL A 332 -14.05 13.61 9.17
CA VAL A 332 -14.09 13.38 10.63
C VAL A 332 -14.05 11.90 10.97
N VAL A 333 -14.74 11.03 10.22
CA VAL A 333 -14.67 9.58 10.41
C VAL A 333 -13.24 9.06 10.20
N LEU A 334 -12.57 9.50 9.13
CA LEU A 334 -11.19 9.12 8.82
C LEU A 334 -10.21 9.60 9.90
N ASP A 335 -10.36 10.84 10.38
CA ASP A 335 -9.55 11.38 11.48
C ASP A 335 -9.79 10.60 12.78
N CYS A 336 -11.02 10.16 13.06
CA CYS A 336 -11.32 9.33 14.22
C CYS A 336 -10.64 7.96 14.13
N ILE A 337 -10.60 7.35 12.95
CA ILE A 337 -9.91 6.07 12.70
C ILE A 337 -8.42 6.25 12.92
N ASP A 338 -7.82 7.30 12.35
CA ASP A 338 -6.40 7.60 12.52
C ASP A 338 -6.04 7.84 13.99
N ALA A 339 -6.77 8.73 14.65
CA ALA A 339 -6.53 9.10 16.02
C ALA A 339 -6.65 7.92 16.99
N MET A 340 -7.63 7.03 16.79
CA MET A 340 -7.85 5.85 17.64
C MET A 340 -6.82 4.74 17.40
N TRP A 341 -6.45 4.51 16.13
CA TRP A 341 -5.67 3.35 15.70
C TRP A 341 -4.29 3.69 15.13
N ARG A 342 -3.73 4.85 15.46
CA ARG A 342 -2.42 5.35 15.00
C ARG A 342 -1.27 4.35 15.10
N LYS A 343 -1.24 3.54 16.17
CA LYS A 343 -0.19 2.52 16.40
C LYS A 343 -0.52 1.16 15.78
N SER A 344 -1.62 1.07 15.04
CA SER A 344 -2.12 -0.17 14.46
C SER A 344 -2.57 0.06 13.02
N PRO A 345 -1.62 0.13 12.06
CA PRO A 345 -1.91 0.28 10.64
C PRO A 345 -2.92 -0.75 10.09
N GLN A 346 -2.89 -1.98 10.60
CA GLN A 346 -3.84 -3.03 10.22
C GLN A 346 -5.31 -2.66 10.50
N HIS A 347 -5.58 -2.01 11.64
CA HIS A 347 -6.93 -1.58 12.00
C HIS A 347 -7.36 -0.40 11.12
N GLN A 348 -6.45 0.52 10.81
CA GLN A 348 -6.73 1.64 9.90
C GLN A 348 -7.10 1.12 8.50
N VAL A 349 -6.28 0.24 7.92
CA VAL A 349 -6.56 -0.39 6.62
C VAL A 349 -7.92 -1.10 6.63
N PHE A 350 -8.17 -1.93 7.64
CA PHE A 350 -9.41 -2.69 7.78
C PHE A 350 -10.65 -1.79 7.91
N LEU A 351 -10.57 -0.73 8.74
CA LEU A 351 -11.71 0.15 9.01
C LEU A 351 -12.03 1.04 7.82
N CYS A 352 -11.01 1.58 7.14
CA CYS A 352 -11.22 2.33 5.90
C CYS A 352 -11.88 1.46 4.83
N ASP A 353 -11.40 0.23 4.62
CA ASP A 353 -12.00 -0.73 3.67
C ASP A 353 -13.45 -1.08 4.04
N LYS A 354 -13.70 -1.43 5.31
CA LYS A 354 -15.04 -1.77 5.80
C LYS A 354 -16.02 -0.59 5.70
N PHE A 355 -15.62 0.62 6.06
CA PHE A 355 -16.51 1.78 5.97
C PHE A 355 -16.74 2.23 4.52
N LEU A 356 -15.77 2.07 3.63
CA LEU A 356 -15.95 2.29 2.20
C LEU A 356 -16.96 1.29 1.62
N HIS A 357 -16.84 0.01 1.99
CA HIS A 357 -17.79 -1.03 1.60
C HIS A 357 -19.22 -0.80 2.09
N LEU A 358 -19.35 -0.26 3.31
CA LEU A 358 -20.67 0.07 3.89
C LEU A 358 -21.23 1.42 3.42
N GLY A 359 -20.48 2.19 2.62
CA GLY A 359 -20.89 3.51 2.14
C GLY A 359 -20.92 4.59 3.21
N VAL A 360 -20.26 4.36 4.36
CA VAL A 360 -20.11 5.37 5.42
C VAL A 360 -19.11 6.45 4.97
N ILE A 361 -18.03 6.03 4.32
CA ILE A 361 -17.07 6.91 3.65
C ILE A 361 -17.08 6.62 2.15
N ASP A 362 -16.63 7.59 1.35
CA ASP A 362 -16.51 7.45 -0.10
C ASP A 362 -15.05 7.43 -0.56
N ASN A 363 -14.83 7.00 -1.79
CA ASN A 363 -13.50 6.87 -2.38
C ASN A 363 -12.78 8.23 -2.51
N PHE A 364 -13.49 9.32 -2.78
CA PHE A 364 -12.92 10.66 -2.89
C PHE A 364 -12.40 11.19 -1.55
N SER A 365 -13.14 10.96 -0.46
CA SER A 365 -12.77 11.36 0.90
C SER A 365 -11.50 10.65 1.33
N ILE A 366 -11.37 9.35 1.04
CA ILE A 366 -10.15 8.59 1.32
C ILE A 366 -8.96 9.15 0.54
N VAL A 367 -9.11 9.42 -0.76
CA VAL A 367 -8.01 10.01 -1.56
C VAL A 367 -7.59 11.35 -0.96
N ASN A 368 -8.55 12.24 -0.70
CA ASN A 368 -8.24 13.55 -0.13
C ASN A 368 -7.56 13.45 1.25
N TRP A 369 -7.99 12.51 2.09
CA TRP A 369 -7.40 12.26 3.40
C TRP A 369 -5.99 11.67 3.31
N VAL A 370 -5.73 10.71 2.42
CA VAL A 370 -4.38 10.15 2.24
C VAL A 370 -3.39 11.27 1.88
N PHE A 371 -3.76 12.15 0.94
CA PHE A 371 -2.91 13.26 0.51
C PHE A 371 -2.92 14.45 1.47
N SER A 372 -3.83 14.53 2.45
CA SER A 372 -3.73 15.55 3.51
C SER A 372 -2.62 15.22 4.50
N GLN A 373 -2.11 13.98 4.49
CA GLN A 373 -0.97 13.56 5.31
C GLN A 373 0.39 13.86 4.68
N ASP A 374 0.46 14.55 3.52
CA ASP A 374 1.70 14.77 2.76
C ASP A 374 2.83 15.44 3.55
N GLU A 375 2.47 16.28 4.53
CA GLU A 375 3.45 16.96 5.39
C GLU A 375 3.87 16.11 6.61
N ASN A 376 3.21 14.99 6.86
CA ASN A 376 3.49 14.12 7.98
C ASN A 376 4.61 13.12 7.64
N GLU A 377 5.45 12.82 8.63
CA GLU A 377 6.58 11.87 8.47
C GLU A 377 6.13 10.47 8.02
N ASN A 378 4.89 10.08 8.34
CA ASN A 378 4.31 8.78 8.01
C ASN A 378 3.68 8.71 6.61
N PHE A 379 3.71 9.77 5.79
CA PHE A 379 3.13 9.75 4.45
C PHE A 379 3.72 8.63 3.56
N THR A 380 4.97 8.26 3.81
CA THR A 380 5.66 7.19 3.08
C THR A 380 5.37 5.78 3.60
N ASP A 381 4.61 5.64 4.68
CA ASP A 381 4.31 4.34 5.28
C ASP A 381 3.39 3.50 4.37
N ALA A 382 3.66 2.20 4.29
CA ALA A 382 2.99 1.30 3.35
C ALA A 382 1.46 1.24 3.51
N TYR A 383 0.94 1.47 4.71
CA TYR A 383 -0.48 1.31 5.00
C TYR A 383 -1.37 2.35 4.33
N LEU A 384 -0.89 3.58 4.11
CA LEU A 384 -1.64 4.63 3.41
C LEU A 384 -1.84 4.23 1.94
N TRP A 385 -0.80 3.69 1.32
CA TRP A 385 -0.84 3.16 -0.04
C TRP A 385 -1.68 1.89 -0.14
N GLU A 386 -1.68 1.04 0.89
CA GLU A 386 -2.59 -0.11 1.01
C GLU A 386 -4.06 0.35 1.04
N ILE A 387 -4.40 1.38 1.83
CA ILE A 387 -5.74 1.99 1.86
C ILE A 387 -6.13 2.55 0.48
N LEU A 388 -5.24 3.31 -0.16
CA LEU A 388 -5.49 3.89 -1.48
C LEU A 388 -5.70 2.80 -2.54
N ASN A 389 -4.85 1.78 -2.56
CA ASN A 389 -4.96 0.66 -3.50
C ASN A 389 -6.23 -0.15 -3.28
N ASN A 390 -6.63 -0.42 -2.03
CA ASN A 390 -7.90 -1.07 -1.72
C ASN A 390 -9.10 -0.25 -2.22
N THR A 391 -9.04 1.08 -2.07
CA THR A 391 -10.07 2.01 -2.56
C THR A 391 -10.22 1.96 -4.07
N ILE A 392 -9.10 2.00 -4.80
CA ILE A 392 -9.08 1.87 -6.27
C ILE A 392 -9.61 0.51 -6.68
N LYS A 393 -9.10 -0.56 -6.06
CA LYS A 393 -9.49 -1.94 -6.36
C LYS A 393 -10.97 -2.15 -6.14
N GLN A 394 -11.53 -1.69 -5.03
CA GLN A 394 -12.96 -1.81 -4.75
C GLN A 394 -13.82 -1.07 -5.78
N THR A 395 -13.38 0.11 -6.24
CA THR A 395 -14.06 0.86 -7.30
C THR A 395 -14.02 0.09 -8.63
N LEU A 396 -12.90 -0.56 -8.95
CA LEU A 396 -12.74 -1.40 -10.14
C LEU A 396 -13.58 -2.68 -10.04
N ASP A 397 -13.55 -3.36 -8.89
CA ASP A 397 -14.28 -4.61 -8.64
C ASP A 397 -15.80 -4.38 -8.77
N ARG A 398 -16.32 -3.26 -8.25
CA ARG A 398 -17.72 -2.85 -8.45
C ARG A 398 -18.08 -2.74 -9.93
N LEU A 399 -17.22 -2.11 -10.74
CA LEU A 399 -17.42 -2.00 -12.18
C LEU A 399 -17.41 -3.37 -12.87
N THR A 400 -16.48 -4.25 -12.48
CA THR A 400 -16.40 -5.62 -13.01
C THR A 400 -17.64 -6.44 -12.64
N THR A 401 -18.13 -6.35 -11.40
CA THR A 401 -19.36 -7.03 -10.97
C THR A 401 -20.57 -6.53 -11.74
N LEU A 402 -20.75 -5.21 -11.90
CA LEU A 402 -21.85 -4.65 -12.70
C LEU A 402 -21.81 -5.13 -14.15
N GLN A 403 -20.63 -5.18 -14.75
CA GLN A 403 -20.44 -5.72 -16.11
C GLN A 403 -20.78 -7.21 -16.21
N GLN A 404 -20.44 -8.02 -15.20
CA GLN A 404 -20.80 -9.43 -15.15
C GLN A 404 -22.31 -9.62 -15.03
N LEU A 405 -22.97 -8.89 -14.13
CA LEU A 405 -24.43 -8.91 -13.96
C LEU A 405 -25.15 -8.50 -15.25
N LYS A 406 -24.64 -7.48 -15.95
CA LYS A 406 -25.20 -7.07 -17.24
C LYS A 406 -25.09 -8.19 -18.28
N ARG A 407 -23.93 -8.84 -18.42
CA ARG A 407 -23.76 -9.97 -19.36
C ARG A 407 -24.66 -11.15 -19.01
N GLU A 408 -24.95 -11.38 -17.72
CA GLU A 408 -25.91 -12.38 -17.28
C GLU A 408 -27.35 -12.01 -17.65
N ALA A 409 -27.74 -10.75 -17.47
CA ALA A 409 -29.04 -10.24 -17.87
C ALA A 409 -29.23 -10.26 -19.39
N GLU A 410 -28.20 -9.92 -20.18
CA GLU A 410 -28.19 -10.04 -21.64
C GLU A 410 -28.38 -11.49 -22.09
N ARG A 411 -27.63 -12.44 -21.50
CA ARG A 411 -27.82 -13.86 -21.76
C ARG A 411 -29.22 -14.35 -21.41
N LYS A 412 -29.84 -13.80 -20.35
CA LYS A 412 -31.25 -14.08 -20.02
C LYS A 412 -32.20 -13.40 -21.01
N ALA A 413 -31.89 -12.24 -21.58
CA ALA A 413 -32.74 -11.65 -22.60
C ALA A 413 -32.70 -12.42 -23.94
N GLU A 414 -31.56 -13.07 -24.24
CA GLU A 414 -31.33 -13.84 -25.47
C GLU A 414 -31.69 -15.33 -25.34
N GLY A 415 -31.42 -15.95 -24.18
CA GLY A 415 -31.43 -17.40 -23.96
C GLY A 415 -32.80 -18.05 -23.80
N TRP A 416 -33.89 -17.27 -23.85
CA TRP A 416 -35.24 -17.82 -23.77
C TRP A 416 -35.66 -18.50 -25.08
N GLY A 417 -34.89 -18.35 -26.16
CA GLY A 417 -35.20 -18.92 -27.47
C GLY A 417 -34.67 -20.33 -27.78
N VAL A 418 -33.91 -21.01 -26.90
CA VAL A 418 -33.19 -22.26 -27.32
C VAL A 418 -33.40 -23.48 -26.40
N GLY A 419 -34.10 -23.39 -25.27
CA GLY A 419 -34.29 -24.58 -24.41
C GLY A 419 -35.40 -24.55 -23.37
N GLY A 420 -36.27 -23.53 -23.39
CA GLY A 420 -37.37 -23.38 -22.42
C GLY A 420 -38.78 -23.51 -23.00
N GLU A 421 -38.90 -23.81 -24.31
CA GLU A 421 -40.20 -23.84 -25.00
C GLU A 421 -41.15 -24.95 -24.50
N GLU A 422 -40.65 -25.98 -23.81
CA GLU A 422 -41.47 -27.13 -23.44
C GLU A 422 -42.23 -26.98 -22.10
N GLU A 423 -41.94 -26.00 -21.24
CA GLU A 423 -42.55 -25.90 -19.90
C GLU A 423 -43.16 -24.54 -19.49
N MET A 424 -42.99 -23.44 -20.25
CA MET A 424 -43.57 -22.12 -19.91
C MET A 424 -44.52 -21.57 -20.97
N GLY A 425 -45.66 -21.02 -20.53
CA GLY A 425 -46.63 -20.37 -21.41
C GLY A 425 -46.08 -19.09 -22.07
N ASN A 426 -46.48 -18.84 -23.32
CA ASN A 426 -45.96 -17.75 -24.17
C ASN A 426 -45.98 -16.35 -23.50
N GLY A 427 -47.00 -16.04 -22.70
CA GLY A 427 -47.11 -14.75 -22.00
C GLY A 427 -46.15 -14.56 -20.81
N ASP A 428 -45.78 -15.63 -20.10
CA ASP A 428 -44.79 -15.56 -19.01
C ASP A 428 -43.35 -15.43 -19.55
N MET A 429 -43.15 -15.93 -20.78
CA MET A 429 -41.91 -15.88 -21.55
C MET A 429 -41.60 -14.45 -22.02
N GLU A 430 -42.61 -13.78 -22.58
CA GLU A 430 -42.54 -12.39 -23.04
C GLU A 430 -42.32 -11.41 -21.88
N LYS A 431 -43.02 -11.61 -20.75
CA LYS A 431 -42.84 -10.77 -19.56
C LYS A 431 -41.44 -10.87 -18.97
N LYS A 432 -40.88 -12.07 -18.83
CA LYS A 432 -39.53 -12.26 -18.25
C LYS A 432 -38.41 -11.78 -19.16
N THR A 433 -38.63 -11.81 -20.48
CA THR A 433 -37.69 -11.21 -21.45
C THR A 433 -37.77 -9.68 -21.43
N GLU A 434 -38.94 -9.10 -21.22
CA GLU A 434 -39.11 -7.65 -20.98
C GLU A 434 -38.44 -7.21 -19.68
N ASP A 435 -38.70 -7.91 -18.55
CA ASP A 435 -38.04 -7.66 -17.25
C ASP A 435 -36.50 -7.72 -17.37
N ALA A 436 -35.97 -8.70 -18.12
CA ALA A 436 -34.54 -8.82 -18.37
C ALA A 436 -33.98 -7.66 -19.21
N ARG A 437 -34.74 -7.15 -20.20
CA ARG A 437 -34.34 -5.98 -21.01
C ARG A 437 -34.34 -4.70 -20.19
N GLU A 438 -35.32 -4.51 -19.31
CA GLU A 438 -35.34 -3.38 -18.38
C GLU A 438 -34.14 -3.42 -17.43
N GLU A 439 -33.82 -4.60 -16.90
CA GLU A 439 -32.66 -4.80 -16.04
C GLU A 439 -31.34 -4.50 -16.78
N VAL A 440 -31.19 -4.92 -18.04
CA VAL A 440 -30.02 -4.56 -18.87
C VAL A 440 -29.92 -3.04 -19.06
N LYS A 441 -31.04 -2.35 -19.26
CA LYS A 441 -31.06 -0.88 -19.39
C LYS A 441 -30.65 -0.20 -18.09
N ARG A 442 -31.15 -0.67 -16.93
CA ARG A 442 -30.76 -0.18 -15.60
C ARG A 442 -29.28 -0.38 -15.34
N LEU A 443 -28.77 -1.60 -15.52
CA LEU A 443 -27.36 -1.95 -15.33
C LEU A 443 -26.44 -1.18 -16.29
N SER A 444 -26.89 -0.87 -17.51
CA SER A 444 -26.12 -0.04 -18.44
C SER A 444 -25.91 1.38 -17.91
N GLY A 445 -26.95 1.99 -17.34
CA GLY A 445 -26.84 3.31 -16.70
C GLY A 445 -25.92 3.29 -15.47
N GLU A 446 -25.99 2.23 -14.65
CA GLU A 446 -25.10 2.06 -13.50
C GLU A 446 -23.64 1.86 -13.90
N ILE A 447 -23.37 1.10 -14.97
CA ILE A 447 -22.02 0.93 -15.52
C ILE A 447 -21.47 2.26 -16.05
N GLU A 448 -22.30 3.07 -16.72
CA GLU A 448 -21.88 4.39 -17.21
C GLU A 448 -21.52 5.31 -16.04
N SER A 449 -22.39 5.38 -15.01
CA SER A 449 -22.13 6.14 -13.78
C SER A 449 -20.86 5.67 -13.07
N ALA A 450 -20.69 4.36 -12.85
CA ALA A 450 -19.49 3.80 -12.23
C ALA A 450 -18.22 4.00 -13.08
N THR A 451 -18.35 4.06 -14.41
CA THR A 451 -17.22 4.35 -15.31
C THR A 451 -16.79 5.81 -15.20
N VAL A 452 -17.74 6.74 -15.10
CA VAL A 452 -17.47 8.16 -14.85
C VAL A 452 -16.81 8.33 -13.48
N GLU A 453 -17.36 7.70 -12.44
CA GLU A 453 -16.80 7.69 -11.08
C GLU A 453 -15.35 7.20 -11.07
N LYS A 454 -15.05 6.06 -11.70
CA LYS A 454 -13.69 5.54 -11.85
C LYS A 454 -12.74 6.54 -12.51
N LYS A 455 -13.16 7.17 -13.61
CA LYS A 455 -12.33 8.16 -14.33
C LYS A 455 -12.05 9.37 -13.45
N GLN A 456 -13.07 9.86 -12.75
CA GLN A 456 -12.94 10.99 -11.85
C GLN A 456 -12.03 10.66 -10.67
N LEU A 457 -12.14 9.46 -10.09
CA LEU A 457 -11.28 8.98 -9.02
C LEU A 457 -9.81 9.00 -9.45
N LEU A 458 -9.48 8.42 -10.60
CA LEU A 458 -8.11 8.43 -11.13
C LEU A 458 -7.61 9.85 -11.39
N LEU A 459 -8.45 10.72 -11.93
CA LEU A 459 -8.11 12.12 -12.18
C LEU A 459 -7.81 12.86 -10.87
N VAL A 460 -8.60 12.67 -9.83
CA VAL A 460 -8.35 13.25 -8.50
C VAL A 460 -7.03 12.73 -7.93
N ILE A 461 -6.75 11.43 -8.03
CA ILE A 461 -5.48 10.84 -7.58
C ILE A 461 -4.30 11.50 -8.31
N PHE A 462 -4.35 11.62 -9.64
CA PHE A 462 -3.28 12.28 -10.41
C PHE A 462 -3.12 13.76 -10.06
N GLN A 463 -4.22 14.48 -9.86
CA GLN A 463 -4.19 15.87 -9.42
C GLN A 463 -3.51 16.00 -8.05
N ARG A 464 -3.86 15.14 -7.09
CA ARG A 464 -3.26 15.16 -5.75
C ARG A 464 -1.78 14.82 -5.76
N PHE A 465 -1.35 13.83 -6.54
CA PHE A 465 0.07 13.57 -6.77
C PHE A 465 0.79 14.77 -7.41
N THR A 466 0.19 15.40 -8.42
CA THR A 466 0.78 16.56 -9.08
C THR A 466 0.99 17.71 -8.09
N ILE A 467 -0.01 17.97 -7.24
CA ILE A 467 0.08 19.00 -6.19
C ILE A 467 1.20 18.66 -5.18
N SER A 468 1.19 17.43 -4.65
CA SER A 468 2.20 16.99 -3.67
C SER A 468 3.62 17.08 -4.25
N ILE A 469 3.85 16.56 -5.46
CA ILE A 469 5.15 16.61 -6.12
C ILE A 469 5.59 18.07 -6.36
N ASN A 470 4.70 18.93 -6.85
CA ASN A 470 5.04 20.33 -7.07
C ASN A 470 5.39 21.05 -5.76
N ASN A 471 4.61 20.83 -4.69
CA ASN A 471 4.91 21.40 -3.37
C ASN A 471 6.29 20.95 -2.87
N HIS A 472 6.65 19.68 -3.02
CA HIS A 472 7.97 19.16 -2.65
C HIS A 472 9.08 19.71 -3.53
N LEU A 473 8.85 19.88 -4.83
CA LEU A 473 9.82 20.50 -5.74
C LEU A 473 10.07 21.97 -5.37
N GLU A 474 9.01 22.73 -5.07
CA GLU A 474 9.12 24.13 -4.62
C GLU A 474 9.88 24.24 -3.28
N LYS A 475 9.56 23.37 -2.30
CA LYS A 475 10.29 23.30 -1.02
C LYS A 475 11.76 22.96 -1.24
N TYR A 476 12.05 21.97 -2.08
CA TYR A 476 13.42 21.58 -2.40
C TYR A 476 14.20 22.71 -3.09
N GLU A 477 13.60 23.39 -4.07
CA GLU A 477 14.23 24.54 -4.74
C GLU A 477 14.54 25.67 -3.76
N ALA A 478 13.62 25.98 -2.85
CA ALA A 478 13.83 26.97 -1.79
C ALA A 478 14.99 26.56 -0.86
N GLU A 479 15.04 25.31 -0.41
CA GLU A 479 16.13 24.78 0.42
C GLU A 479 17.48 24.82 -0.30
N GLN A 480 17.52 24.55 -1.61
CA GLN A 480 18.75 24.66 -2.39
C GLN A 480 19.24 26.11 -2.52
N ILE A 481 18.32 27.07 -2.65
CA ILE A 481 18.66 28.50 -2.67
C ILE A 481 19.23 28.91 -1.31
N GLU A 482 18.55 28.57 -0.21
CA GLU A 482 19.04 28.86 1.15
C GLU A 482 20.42 28.23 1.41
N ARG A 483 20.64 26.99 0.97
CA ARG A 483 21.93 26.32 1.12
C ARG A 483 23.04 27.06 0.38
N LYS A 484 22.79 27.49 -0.86
CA LYS A 484 23.75 28.28 -1.64
C LYS A 484 24.05 29.64 -0.99
N GLU A 485 23.03 30.29 -0.42
CA GLU A 485 23.22 31.55 0.32
C GLU A 485 24.05 31.35 1.59
N ARG A 486 23.82 30.26 2.34
CA ARG A 486 24.65 29.92 3.51
C ARG A 486 26.10 29.63 3.11
N GLU A 487 26.31 28.82 2.09
CA GLU A 487 27.65 28.53 1.57
C GLU A 487 28.36 29.79 1.04
N ALA A 488 27.62 30.74 0.46
CA ALA A 488 28.17 32.02 0.01
C ALA A 488 28.58 32.90 1.20
N LYS A 489 27.75 32.98 2.26
CA LYS A 489 28.07 33.69 3.50
C LYS A 489 29.28 33.09 4.21
N GLU A 490 29.34 31.77 4.33
CA GLU A 490 30.49 31.07 4.93
C GLU A 490 31.79 31.32 4.15
N LYS A 491 31.72 31.37 2.81
CA LYS A 491 32.88 31.74 1.98
C LYS A 491 33.29 33.20 2.17
N GLU A 492 32.34 34.12 2.26
CA GLU A 492 32.61 35.54 2.50
C GLU A 492 33.23 35.77 3.89
N GLU A 493 32.75 35.07 4.92
CA GLU A 493 33.33 35.10 6.27
C GLU A 493 34.76 34.52 6.28
N GLN A 494 35.01 33.42 5.56
CA GLN A 494 36.35 32.84 5.42
C GLN A 494 37.31 33.77 4.64
N GLU A 495 36.83 34.47 3.62
CA GLU A 495 37.63 35.46 2.88
C GLU A 495 37.93 36.71 3.72
N ASN A 496 36.97 37.18 4.51
CA ASN A 496 37.18 38.31 5.42
C ASN A 496 38.15 37.96 6.55
N HIS A 497 38.10 36.73 7.08
CA HIS A 497 39.08 36.28 8.08
C HIS A 497 40.49 36.15 7.49
N LYS A 498 40.63 35.65 6.27
CA LYS A 498 41.93 35.64 5.58
C LYS A 498 42.49 37.02 5.28
N LYS A 499 41.62 38.02 5.01
CA LYS A 499 42.05 39.41 4.83
C LYS A 499 42.49 40.05 6.15
N SER A 500 41.79 39.82 7.26
CA SER A 500 42.21 40.32 8.56
C SER A 500 43.58 39.77 8.97
N ASP A 501 43.81 38.48 8.75
CA ASP A 501 45.07 37.83 9.10
C ASP A 501 46.24 38.38 8.26
N ASN A 502 46.02 38.62 6.96
CA ASN A 502 47.02 39.24 6.07
C ASN A 502 47.30 40.71 6.42
N ASP A 503 46.28 41.48 6.83
CA ASP A 503 46.43 42.88 7.22
C ASP A 503 47.17 43.02 8.57
N GLU A 504 46.99 42.06 9.49
CA GLU A 504 47.78 41.96 10.73
C GLU A 504 49.26 41.61 10.45
N GLU A 505 49.54 40.64 9.56
CA GLU A 505 50.92 40.31 9.17
C GLU A 505 51.64 41.48 8.48
N MET A 506 50.97 42.20 7.59
CA MET A 506 51.51 43.40 6.93
C MET A 506 51.77 44.55 7.91
N GLY A 507 50.88 44.75 8.89
CA GLY A 507 51.02 45.77 9.92
C GLY A 507 52.18 45.49 10.89
N ASP A 508 52.47 44.22 11.16
CA ASP A 508 53.62 43.83 11.98
C ASP A 508 54.95 43.94 11.21
N GLU A 509 54.97 43.64 9.90
CA GLU A 509 56.14 43.90 9.05
C GLU A 509 56.46 45.39 8.90
N GLU A 510 55.46 46.27 8.79
CA GLU A 510 55.69 47.73 8.74
C GLU A 510 56.24 48.27 10.07
N LYS A 511 55.75 47.75 11.21
CA LYS A 511 56.28 48.11 12.54
C LYS A 511 57.71 47.59 12.76
N GLU A 512 58.08 46.46 12.16
CA GLU A 512 59.47 45.98 12.18
C GLU A 512 60.38 46.89 11.34
N LYS A 513 59.93 47.29 10.15
CA LYS A 513 60.68 48.20 9.26
C LYS A 513 60.79 49.63 9.82
N GLU A 514 59.83 50.10 10.61
CA GLU A 514 59.95 51.38 11.34
C GLU A 514 60.88 51.31 12.56
N LYS A 515 61.08 50.13 13.17
CA LYS A 515 62.04 49.95 14.27
C LYS A 515 63.50 49.82 13.78
N GLU A 516 63.72 49.47 12.52
CA GLU A 516 65.04 49.40 11.89
C GLU A 516 65.55 50.73 11.30
N LYS A 517 64.69 51.76 11.20
CA LYS A 517 65.07 53.14 10.82
C LYS A 517 65.27 54.01 12.04
#